data_AF-A0A504YH26-F1
#
_entry.id   AF-A0A504YH26-F1
#
_cell.length_a   1.000
_cell.length_b   1.000
_cell.length_c   1.000
_cell.angle_alpha   90.00
_cell.angle_beta   90.00
_cell.angle_gamma   90.00
#
_symmetry.space_group_name_H-M   'P 1'
#
loop_
_entity.id
_entity.type
_entity.pdbx_description
1 polymer ?
#
loop_
_entity_poly.entity_id
_entity_poly.type
_entity_poly.pdbx_seq_one_letter_code
_entity_poly.pdbx_strand_id
1 'polypeptide(L)'
;NSGFYPTGDYYQLHHNQNILNSVTSINSVTHYRITDSKTEPCKDSHENLFDSASSDGASDDEVWAPMPVRGTLSKWTNLLHGWQERYFVLSDGMLTYYRNSDELGLGSRGAVRVRLADVKAHEYDDCRFEVSFLGFRKLSFCASQ
;
A
#
# COMPACT_ATOMS: atom_id res chain seq x y z
N ASN A 1 33.00 -11.26 -17.66
CA ASN A 1 32.80 -11.53 -16.23
C ASN A 1 31.31 -11.54 -15.97
N SER A 2 30.62 -12.64 -16.28
CA SER A 2 29.18 -12.79 -16.07
C SER A 2 28.94 -13.06 -14.59
N GLY A 3 28.62 -12.01 -13.84
CA GLY A 3 28.30 -12.12 -12.41
C GLY A 3 27.12 -13.05 -12.22
N PHE A 4 27.38 -14.23 -11.65
CA PHE A 4 26.34 -15.06 -11.07
C PHE A 4 25.79 -14.33 -9.84
N TYR A 5 24.66 -13.65 -10.00
CA TYR A 5 23.88 -13.21 -8.85
C TYR A 5 23.20 -14.45 -8.25
N PRO A 6 23.28 -14.68 -6.93
CA PRO A 6 22.58 -15.80 -6.32
C PRO A 6 21.08 -15.64 -6.57
N THR A 7 20.42 -16.73 -6.98
CA THR A 7 19.01 -16.74 -7.40
C THR A 7 18.05 -16.16 -6.36
N GLY A 8 18.40 -16.21 -5.06
CA GLY A 8 17.62 -15.63 -3.98
C GLY A 8 17.43 -14.12 -4.07
N ASP A 9 18.46 -13.38 -4.52
CA ASP A 9 18.40 -11.91 -4.59
C ASP A 9 17.44 -11.45 -5.69
N TYR A 10 17.36 -12.21 -6.79
CA TYR A 10 16.44 -11.90 -7.90
C TYR A 10 14.97 -11.99 -7.48
N TYR A 11 14.58 -13.04 -6.76
CA TYR A 11 13.21 -13.19 -6.26
C TYR A 11 12.85 -12.10 -5.25
N GLN A 12 13.79 -11.75 -4.38
CA GLN A 12 13.58 -10.69 -3.39
C GLN A 12 13.37 -9.33 -4.07
N LEU A 13 14.22 -8.97 -5.03
CA LEU A 13 14.08 -7.74 -5.81
C LEU A 13 12.75 -7.68 -6.57
N HIS A 14 12.32 -8.79 -7.17
CA HIS A 14 11.04 -8.87 -7.86
C HIS A 14 9.86 -8.59 -6.90
N HIS A 15 9.87 -9.19 -5.71
CA HIS A 15 8.86 -8.92 -4.67
C HIS A 15 8.85 -7.45 -4.22
N ASN A 16 10.02 -6.86 -4.04
CA ASN A 16 10.16 -5.46 -3.65
C ASN A 16 9.60 -4.52 -4.73
N GLN A 17 9.93 -4.78 -5.98
CA GLN A 17 9.44 -4.00 -7.12
C GLN A 17 7.92 -4.12 -7.27
N ASN A 18 7.35 -5.30 -7.00
CA ASN A 18 5.90 -5.49 -7.01
C ASN A 18 5.20 -4.62 -5.96
N ILE A 19 5.79 -4.43 -4.78
CA ILE A 19 5.24 -3.48 -3.80
C ILE A 19 5.24 -2.08 -4.38
N LEU A 20 6.39 -1.59 -4.87
CA LEU A 20 6.51 -0.25 -5.44
C LEU A 20 5.47 -0.03 -6.56
N ASN A 21 5.43 -0.92 -7.55
CA ASN A 21 4.48 -0.84 -8.66
C ASN A 21 3.03 -0.82 -8.18
N SER A 22 2.69 -1.64 -7.18
CA SER A 22 1.34 -1.70 -6.62
C SER A 22 0.96 -0.43 -5.84
N VAL A 23 1.88 0.09 -5.02
CA VAL A 23 1.68 1.34 -4.26
C VAL A 23 1.45 2.51 -5.21
N THR A 24 2.26 2.64 -6.26
CA THR A 24 2.12 3.69 -7.29
C THR A 24 0.81 3.53 -8.06
N SER A 25 0.43 2.30 -8.42
CA SER A 25 -0.82 2.02 -9.13
C SER A 25 -2.06 2.36 -8.28
N ILE A 26 -2.05 2.04 -6.98
CA ILE A 26 -3.14 2.40 -6.07
C ILE A 26 -3.29 3.92 -5.95
N ASN A 27 -2.18 4.65 -5.97
CA ASN A 27 -2.18 6.10 -5.87
C ASN A 27 -2.74 6.78 -7.13
N SER A 28 -2.29 6.37 -8.32
CA SER A 28 -2.86 6.86 -9.58
C SER A 28 -4.36 6.58 -9.68
N VAL A 29 -4.78 5.44 -9.12
CA VAL A 29 -6.18 5.02 -9.07
C VAL A 29 -7.05 5.86 -8.12
N THR A 30 -6.45 6.48 -7.10
CA THR A 30 -7.19 7.30 -6.13
C THR A 30 -7.30 8.75 -6.59
N HIS A 31 -6.29 9.29 -7.26
CA HIS A 31 -6.34 10.65 -7.80
C HIS A 31 -7.39 10.83 -8.91
N TYR A 32 -7.70 9.80 -9.72
CA TYR A 32 -8.79 9.91 -10.71
C TYR A 32 -10.18 9.87 -10.07
N ARG A 33 -10.38 9.10 -8.99
CA ARG A 33 -11.69 9.01 -8.32
C ARG A 33 -12.10 10.30 -7.62
N ILE A 34 -11.12 11.11 -7.21
CA ILE A 34 -11.38 12.39 -6.54
C ILE A 34 -11.79 13.46 -7.56
N THR A 35 -11.25 13.44 -8.79
CA THR A 35 -11.60 14.43 -9.83
C THR A 35 -13.02 14.26 -10.39
N ASP A 36 -13.58 13.05 -10.37
CA ASP A 36 -14.96 12.79 -10.83
C ASP A 36 -16.04 13.10 -9.79
N SER A 37 -15.67 13.36 -8.53
CA SER A 37 -16.65 13.66 -7.46
C SER A 37 -17.09 15.13 -7.38
N LYS A 38 -16.77 15.96 -8.39
CA LYS A 38 -17.16 17.38 -8.47
C LYS A 38 -18.08 17.68 -9.66
N THR A 39 -19.19 16.96 -9.83
CA THR A 39 -20.36 17.50 -10.56
C THR A 39 -21.67 16.81 -10.16
N GLU A 40 -22.49 17.49 -9.35
CA GLU A 40 -23.94 17.76 -9.52
C GLU A 40 -24.62 18.03 -8.14
N PRO A 41 -25.44 19.11 -8.00
CA PRO A 41 -26.15 19.43 -6.77
C PRO A 41 -27.40 18.56 -6.59
N CYS A 42 -27.57 17.99 -5.39
CA CYS A 42 -28.77 17.23 -5.02
C CYS A 42 -30.00 18.16 -5.00
N LYS A 43 -31.03 17.83 -5.80
CA LYS A 43 -32.37 18.41 -5.67
C LYS A 43 -33.23 17.48 -4.80
N ASP A 44 -33.84 18.11 -3.82
CA ASP A 44 -34.75 17.58 -2.80
C ASP A 44 -36.07 17.04 -3.39
N SER A 45 -36.54 15.89 -2.88
CA SER A 45 -37.97 15.59 -2.66
C SER A 45 -38.19 14.18 -2.06
N HIS A 46 -38.47 14.16 -0.76
CA HIS A 46 -39.63 13.53 -0.10
C HIS A 46 -39.96 12.01 -0.27
N GLU A 47 -39.88 11.32 0.89
CA GLU A 47 -40.70 10.23 1.47
C GLU A 47 -40.69 8.79 0.91
N ASN A 48 -40.29 7.82 1.75
CA ASN A 48 -41.22 6.85 2.35
C ASN A 48 -40.54 5.95 3.40
N LEU A 49 -41.21 5.81 4.57
CA LEU A 49 -41.02 4.76 5.59
C LEU A 49 -41.44 3.39 5.02
N PHE A 50 -40.75 2.29 5.39
CA PHE A 50 -41.36 1.10 6.04
C PHE A 50 -40.38 -0.10 6.14
N ASP A 51 -40.27 -0.59 7.37
CA ASP A 51 -39.96 -1.90 7.96
C ASP A 51 -38.79 -2.81 7.59
N SER A 52 -38.22 -3.28 8.69
CA SER A 52 -37.33 -4.41 8.86
C SER A 52 -37.97 -5.74 8.44
N ALA A 53 -37.23 -6.53 7.67
CA ALA A 53 -37.34 -7.97 7.68
C ALA A 53 -35.92 -8.55 7.72
N SER A 54 -35.63 -9.23 8.82
CA SER A 54 -34.50 -10.11 9.02
C SER A 54 -34.42 -11.15 7.90
N SER A 55 -33.22 -11.34 7.35
CA SER A 55 -32.87 -12.58 6.67
C SER A 55 -31.40 -12.86 6.96
N ASP A 56 -31.18 -13.88 7.80
CA ASP A 56 -29.91 -14.56 7.91
C ASP A 56 -29.43 -14.97 6.51
N GLY A 57 -28.20 -14.58 6.20
CA GLY A 57 -27.56 -14.82 4.93
C GLY A 57 -26.12 -14.35 5.02
N ALA A 58 -25.30 -15.15 5.69
CA ALA A 58 -23.85 -15.12 5.49
C ALA A 58 -23.60 -15.54 4.03
N SER A 59 -23.64 -14.56 3.12
CA SER A 59 -23.17 -14.74 1.76
C SER A 59 -21.67 -14.53 1.78
N ASP A 60 -20.95 -15.66 1.74
CA ASP A 60 -19.49 -15.79 1.55
C ASP A 60 -19.03 -15.27 0.18
N ASP A 61 -19.48 -14.08 -0.22
CA ASP A 61 -19.13 -13.40 -1.47
C ASP A 61 -17.90 -12.48 -1.29
N GLU A 62 -16.97 -12.81 -0.37
CA GLU A 62 -15.65 -12.16 -0.32
C GLU A 62 -14.74 -12.77 -1.41
N VAL A 63 -15.17 -12.55 -2.66
CA VAL A 63 -14.51 -12.97 -3.89
C VAL A 63 -13.22 -12.17 -4.06
N TRP A 64 -12.11 -12.84 -3.79
CA TRP A 64 -10.74 -12.53 -4.24
C TRP A 64 -10.27 -11.09 -4.01
N ALA A 65 -9.93 -10.76 -2.77
CA ALA A 65 -8.93 -9.70 -2.58
C ALA A 65 -7.67 -10.13 -3.36
N PRO A 66 -7.09 -9.27 -4.22
CA PRO A 66 -5.82 -9.59 -4.88
C PRO A 66 -4.83 -10.01 -3.80
N MET A 67 -4.24 -11.20 -3.96
CA MET A 67 -3.30 -11.78 -3.00
C MET A 67 -2.33 -10.70 -2.49
N PRO A 68 -2.17 -10.55 -1.16
CA PRO A 68 -1.41 -9.45 -0.60
C PRO A 68 0.03 -9.48 -1.11
N VAL A 69 0.52 -8.34 -1.58
CA VAL A 69 1.88 -8.20 -2.12
C VAL A 69 2.84 -8.04 -0.96
N ARG A 70 3.95 -8.78 -0.97
CA ARG A 70 4.91 -8.80 0.15
C ARG A 70 6.33 -8.70 -0.36
N GLY A 71 7.24 -8.20 0.49
CA GLY A 71 8.64 -7.95 0.13
C GLY A 71 9.37 -7.20 1.24
N THR A 72 10.69 -7.04 1.08
CA THR A 72 11.57 -6.38 2.06
C THR A 72 12.07 -5.07 1.45
N LEU A 73 11.62 -3.94 1.97
CA LEU A 73 12.05 -2.62 1.49
C LEU A 73 13.02 -1.99 2.47
N SER A 74 13.93 -1.18 1.94
CA SER A 74 14.72 -0.25 2.73
C SER A 74 13.84 0.93 3.11
N LYS A 75 13.63 1.15 4.41
CA LYS A 75 12.88 2.29 4.95
C LYS A 75 13.82 3.27 5.63
N TRP A 76 13.72 4.56 5.27
CA TRP A 76 14.43 5.59 6.00
C TRP A 76 13.83 5.76 7.41
N THR A 77 14.69 5.76 8.43
CA THR A 77 14.29 5.86 9.83
C THR A 77 14.63 7.23 10.43
N ASN A 78 15.91 7.58 10.48
CA ASN A 78 16.41 8.87 10.93
C ASN A 78 17.87 9.06 10.47
N LEU A 79 18.48 10.21 10.77
CA LEU A 79 19.87 10.50 10.39
C LEU A 79 20.89 9.54 11.03
N LEU A 80 20.61 9.01 12.23
CA LEU A 80 21.52 8.14 12.96
C LEU A 80 21.53 6.70 12.43
N HIS A 81 20.37 6.17 12.05
CA HIS A 81 20.19 4.77 11.61
C HIS A 81 19.99 4.63 10.11
N GLY A 82 19.69 5.72 9.41
CA GLY A 82 19.54 5.77 7.96
C GLY A 82 18.46 4.83 7.43
N TRP A 83 18.79 4.16 6.31
CA TRP A 83 17.98 3.15 5.66
C TRP A 83 18.05 1.83 6.41
N GLN A 84 16.90 1.22 6.62
CA GLN A 84 16.75 0.00 7.40
C GLN A 84 15.80 -0.95 6.71
N GLU A 85 16.21 -2.20 6.54
CA GLU A 85 15.38 -3.23 5.93
C GLU A 85 14.18 -3.56 6.83
N ARG A 86 12.98 -3.58 6.25
CA ARG A 86 11.76 -4.00 6.93
C ARG A 86 10.94 -4.85 5.99
N TYR A 87 10.27 -5.85 6.54
CA TYR A 87 9.33 -6.66 5.78
C TYR A 87 8.00 -5.95 5.67
N PHE A 88 7.48 -5.82 4.46
CA PHE A 88 6.25 -5.12 4.14
C PHE A 88 5.20 -6.06 3.55
N VAL A 89 3.96 -5.78 3.89
CA VAL A 89 2.77 -6.42 3.32
C VAL A 89 1.82 -5.32 2.89
N LEU A 90 1.50 -5.28 1.60
CA LEU A 90 0.47 -4.44 1.03
C LEU A 90 -0.80 -5.27 0.85
N SER A 91 -1.84 -4.92 1.61
CA SER A 91 -3.15 -5.56 1.54
C SER A 91 -4.25 -4.51 1.65
N ASP A 92 -5.26 -4.60 0.80
CA ASP A 92 -6.40 -3.68 0.74
C ASP A 92 -6.01 -2.17 0.77
N GLY A 93 -4.91 -1.82 0.11
CA GLY A 93 -4.41 -0.44 0.09
C GLY A 93 -3.81 0.07 1.40
N MET A 94 -3.56 -0.83 2.36
CA MET A 94 -2.78 -0.59 3.56
C MET A 94 -1.42 -1.27 3.43
N LEU A 95 -0.34 -0.48 3.55
CA LEU A 95 1.03 -0.96 3.58
C LEU A 95 1.46 -1.10 5.05
N THR A 96 1.62 -2.33 5.51
CA THR A 96 1.96 -2.67 6.89
C THR A 96 3.38 -3.20 6.95
N TYR A 97 4.14 -2.86 8.00
CA TYR A 97 5.53 -3.33 8.14
C TYR A 97 5.83 -4.03 9.46
N TYR A 98 6.81 -4.92 9.36
CA TYR A 98 7.30 -5.81 10.41
C TYR A 98 8.83 -5.73 10.45
N ARG A 99 9.44 -6.26 11.52
CA ARG A 99 10.92 -6.30 11.58
C ARG A 99 11.48 -7.23 10.50
N ASN A 100 10.88 -8.40 10.34
CA ASN A 100 11.21 -9.43 9.34
C ASN A 100 9.94 -10.25 9.01
N SER A 101 10.06 -11.24 8.12
CA SER A 101 8.96 -12.13 7.70
C SER A 101 8.43 -13.02 8.82
N ASP A 102 9.27 -13.40 9.77
CA ASP A 102 8.91 -14.37 10.82
C ASP A 102 8.04 -13.73 11.91
N GLU A 103 8.08 -12.40 12.02
CA GLU A 103 7.32 -11.62 12.99
C GLU A 103 5.88 -11.27 12.53
N LEU A 104 5.39 -11.85 11.44
CA LEU A 104 4.01 -11.61 10.96
C LEU A 104 2.94 -11.92 12.01
N GLY A 105 3.15 -12.98 12.82
CA GLY A 105 2.24 -13.36 13.91
C GLY A 105 2.45 -12.60 15.23
N LEU A 106 3.52 -11.81 15.34
CA LEU A 106 3.90 -11.10 16.57
C LEU A 106 3.38 -9.64 16.60
N GLY A 107 2.68 -9.22 15.55
CA GLY A 107 2.08 -7.90 15.45
C GLY A 107 2.90 -6.89 14.64
N SER A 108 2.19 -6.01 13.93
CA SER A 108 2.78 -4.99 13.07
C SER A 108 3.50 -3.91 13.87
N ARG A 109 4.56 -3.33 13.27
CA ARG A 109 5.29 -2.19 13.86
C ARG A 109 4.75 -0.84 13.40
N GLY A 110 3.95 -0.84 12.35
CA GLY A 110 3.22 0.32 11.85
C GLY A 110 2.53 -0.01 10.54
N ALA A 111 1.53 0.79 10.19
CA ALA A 111 0.77 0.66 8.96
C ALA A 111 0.47 2.03 8.37
N VAL A 112 0.35 2.09 7.05
CA VAL A 112 0.12 3.32 6.31
C VAL A 112 -0.90 3.09 5.20
N ARG A 113 -1.97 3.90 5.18
CA ARG A 113 -3.05 3.77 4.18
C ARG A 113 -2.66 4.43 2.87
N VAL A 114 -2.04 3.67 1.97
CA VAL A 114 -1.57 4.15 0.66
C VAL A 114 -2.68 4.78 -0.18
N ARG A 115 -3.91 4.23 -0.09
CA ARG A 115 -5.10 4.78 -0.79
C ARG A 115 -5.41 6.24 -0.46
N LEU A 116 -5.01 6.73 0.71
CA LEU A 116 -5.28 8.11 1.14
C LEU A 116 -4.02 8.97 1.15
N ALA A 117 -2.90 8.42 0.70
CA ALA A 117 -1.62 9.10 0.67
C ALA A 117 -1.41 9.84 -0.65
N ASP A 118 -0.46 10.77 -0.67
CA ASP A 118 0.24 11.19 -1.88
C ASP A 118 1.49 10.30 -2.03
N VAL A 119 1.61 9.58 -3.14
CA VAL A 119 2.77 8.72 -3.44
C VAL A 119 3.52 9.33 -4.60
N LYS A 120 4.83 9.52 -4.42
CA LYS A 120 5.72 10.03 -5.47
C LYS A 120 6.88 9.07 -5.66
N ALA A 121 6.98 8.50 -6.85
CA ALA A 121 8.20 7.82 -7.28
C ALA A 121 9.31 8.85 -7.51
N HIS A 122 10.55 8.45 -7.29
CA HIS A 122 11.70 9.32 -7.51
C HIS A 122 12.01 9.41 -9.01
N GLU A 123 12.38 10.61 -9.50
CA GLU A 123 12.56 10.86 -10.95
C GLU A 123 13.76 10.14 -11.57
N TYR A 124 14.79 9.85 -10.77
CA TYR A 124 16.07 9.29 -11.23
C TYR A 124 16.42 7.94 -10.58
N ASP A 125 15.56 7.45 -9.68
CA ASP A 125 15.80 6.23 -8.91
C ASP A 125 14.51 5.41 -8.92
N ASP A 126 14.43 4.50 -9.89
CA ASP A 126 13.25 3.68 -10.16
C ASP A 126 12.88 2.74 -9.00
N CYS A 127 13.77 2.59 -8.03
CA CYS A 127 13.54 1.80 -6.84
C CYS A 127 13.03 2.63 -5.66
N ARG A 128 13.12 3.96 -5.73
CA ARG A 128 12.81 4.85 -4.61
C ARG A 128 11.45 5.51 -4.77
N PHE A 129 10.71 5.54 -3.67
CA PHE A 129 9.42 6.21 -3.60
C PHE A 129 9.16 6.79 -2.23
N GLU A 130 8.24 7.73 -2.19
CA GLU A 130 7.90 8.47 -1.00
C GLU A 130 6.39 8.50 -0.82
N VAL A 131 5.97 8.37 0.42
CA VAL A 131 4.55 8.38 0.81
C VAL A 131 4.36 9.52 1.81
N SER A 132 3.44 10.42 1.51
CA SER A 132 3.11 11.56 2.36
C SER A 132 1.61 11.69 2.60
N PHE A 133 1.24 12.21 3.78
CA PHE A 133 -0.13 12.51 4.16
C PHE A 133 -0.18 13.95 4.65
N LEU A 134 -1.34 14.59 4.49
CA LEU A 134 -1.55 15.94 4.99
C LEU A 134 -1.26 16.00 6.51
N GLY A 135 -0.28 16.81 6.89
CA GLY A 135 0.12 17.01 8.28
C GLY A 135 1.04 15.95 8.89
N PHE A 136 1.43 14.91 8.14
CA PHE A 136 2.35 13.88 8.63
C PHE A 136 3.74 13.99 8.00
N ARG A 137 4.74 13.46 8.70
CA ARG A 137 6.10 13.35 8.18
C ARG A 137 6.11 12.41 6.98
N LYS A 138 6.79 12.86 5.92
CA LYS A 138 7.08 12.07 4.72
C LYS A 138 7.83 10.80 5.07
N LEU A 139 7.41 9.67 4.48
CA LEU A 139 8.07 8.38 4.60
C LEU A 139 8.78 8.06 3.29
N SER A 140 10.05 7.67 3.36
CA SER A 140 10.86 7.32 2.19
C SER A 140 11.19 5.82 2.21
N PHE A 141 11.06 5.19 1.05
CA PHE A 141 11.24 3.75 0.83
C PHE A 141 12.09 3.50 -0.42
N CYS A 142 12.80 2.37 -0.45
CA CYS A 142 13.55 1.89 -1.59
C CYS A 142 13.37 0.37 -1.80
N ALA A 143 13.16 -0.04 -3.05
CA ALA A 143 12.93 -1.43 -3.47
C ALA A 143 14.24 -2.19 -3.78
N SER A 144 15.34 -1.48 -4.01
CA SER A 144 16.68 -2.05 -4.14
C SER A 144 17.56 -1.66 -2.95
N GLN A 145 18.62 -2.46 -2.71
CA GLN A 145 19.74 -2.07 -1.86
C GLN A 145 20.76 -1.27 -2.67
#